data_AF-A0A428KPA6-F1
#
_entry.id   AF-A0A428KPA6-F1
#
_cell.length_a   1.000
_cell.length_b   1.000
_cell.length_c   1.000
_cell.angle_alpha   90.00
_cell.angle_beta   90.00
_cell.angle_gamma   90.00
#
_symmetry.space_group_name_H-M   'P 1'
#
loop_
_entity.id
_entity.type
_entity.pdbx_description
1 polymer ?
#
loop_
_entity_poly.entity_id
_entity_poly.type
_entity_poly.pdbx_seq_one_letter_code
_entity_poly.pdbx_strand_id
1 'polypeptide(L)'
;MQVAIALWQYNLPLVHLNTIGEALLYMKVYHDEFVDEKTKRSIRVIAVIFLVFAALDSFWLEGFGRINSYTNLAESIIIISLGLLYFERTLIGRRRTQLQRVPLFVATIGIILYLSGTVVLYLATNHFIQLNDEYNTRLMYLINSVLVLVLGLLFSRAFILVKPQPQPHTLSAR
;
A
#
# COMPACT_ATOMS: atom_id res chain seq x y z
N MET A 1 -25.28 -14.02 -11.53
CA MET A 1 -24.46 -14.29 -10.32
C MET A 1 -23.29 -15.23 -10.57
N GLN A 2 -23.44 -16.31 -11.34
CA GLN A 2 -22.34 -17.24 -11.64
C GLN A 2 -21.17 -16.61 -12.43
N VAL A 3 -21.43 -15.62 -13.28
CA VAL A 3 -20.37 -14.89 -14.02
C VAL A 3 -19.47 -14.09 -13.08
N ALA A 4 -20.02 -13.50 -12.01
CA ALA A 4 -19.22 -12.76 -11.03
C ALA A 4 -18.34 -13.69 -10.18
N ILE A 5 -18.85 -14.89 -9.86
CA ILE A 5 -18.11 -15.93 -9.12
C ILE A 5 -17.06 -16.61 -10.02
N ALA A 6 -17.34 -16.79 -11.31
CA ALA A 6 -16.38 -17.30 -12.29
C ALA A 6 -15.25 -16.29 -12.57
N LEU A 7 -15.58 -15.00 -12.69
CA LEU A 7 -14.60 -13.92 -12.74
C LEU A 7 -13.78 -13.84 -11.44
N TRP A 8 -14.38 -14.12 -10.28
CA TRP A 8 -13.71 -14.13 -8.99
C TRP A 8 -12.57 -15.15 -8.90
N GLN A 9 -12.80 -16.40 -9.30
CA GLN A 9 -11.74 -17.42 -9.32
C GLN A 9 -10.63 -17.09 -10.32
N TYR A 10 -10.96 -16.47 -11.46
CA TYR A 10 -9.96 -16.01 -12.44
C TYR A 10 -9.16 -14.79 -11.98
N ASN A 11 -9.70 -13.98 -11.06
CA ASN A 11 -9.07 -12.75 -10.59
C ASN A 11 -8.20 -12.95 -9.34
N LEU A 12 -8.21 -14.10 -8.68
CA LEU A 12 -7.35 -14.36 -7.52
C LEU A 12 -5.86 -14.16 -7.85
N PRO A 13 -5.31 -14.73 -8.95
CA PRO A 13 -3.93 -14.44 -9.38
C PRO A 13 -3.65 -12.94 -9.62
N LEU A 14 -4.64 -12.20 -10.14
CA LEU A 14 -4.52 -10.76 -10.32
C LEU A 14 -4.47 -10.02 -8.98
N VAL A 15 -5.22 -10.48 -7.97
CA VAL A 15 -5.13 -9.94 -6.61
C VAL A 15 -3.76 -10.19 -6.01
N HIS A 16 -3.19 -11.40 -6.16
CA HIS A 16 -1.81 -11.68 -5.72
C HIS A 16 -0.79 -10.76 -6.40
N LEU A 17 -0.89 -10.57 -7.70
CA LEU A 17 -0.01 -9.66 -8.45
C LEU A 17 -0.20 -8.19 -8.05
N ASN A 18 -1.44 -7.77 -7.78
CA ASN A 18 -1.74 -6.42 -7.33
C ASN A 18 -1.07 -6.11 -5.99
N THR A 19 -1.20 -6.98 -4.99
CA THR A 19 -0.54 -6.84 -3.67
C THR A 19 0.97 -6.72 -3.82
N ILE A 20 1.60 -7.55 -4.67
CA ILE A 20 3.05 -7.46 -4.91
C ILE A 20 3.42 -6.13 -5.58
N GLY A 21 2.67 -5.74 -6.61
CA GLY A 21 2.91 -4.49 -7.34
C GLY A 21 2.75 -3.25 -6.45
N GLU A 22 1.70 -3.23 -5.63
CA GLU A 22 1.41 -2.18 -4.67
C GLU A 22 2.53 -2.04 -3.63
N ALA A 23 2.92 -3.15 -2.99
CA ALA A 23 4.00 -3.18 -2.01
C ALA A 23 5.32 -2.66 -2.60
N LEU A 24 5.69 -3.12 -3.80
CA LEU A 24 6.92 -2.67 -4.48
C LEU A 24 6.87 -1.19 -4.86
N LEU A 25 5.71 -0.70 -5.31
CA LEU A 25 5.53 0.71 -5.63
C LEU A 25 5.71 1.59 -4.39
N TYR A 26 5.08 1.23 -3.26
CA TYR A 26 5.25 1.96 -2.01
C TYR A 26 6.69 1.91 -1.50
N MET A 27 7.32 0.73 -1.50
CA MET A 27 8.73 0.59 -1.12
C MET A 27 9.64 1.46 -1.97
N LYS A 28 9.39 1.53 -3.29
CA LYS A 28 10.14 2.40 -4.19
C LYS A 28 9.96 3.89 -3.84
N VAL A 29 8.73 4.34 -3.59
CA VAL A 29 8.45 5.72 -3.20
C VAL A 29 9.22 6.10 -1.92
N TYR A 30 9.21 5.24 -0.90
CA TYR A 30 9.97 5.49 0.33
C TYR A 30 11.49 5.41 0.12
N HIS A 31 11.96 4.47 -0.70
CA HIS A 31 13.37 4.36 -1.06
C HIS A 31 13.91 5.66 -1.68
N ASP A 32 13.12 6.28 -2.58
CA ASP A 32 13.53 7.49 -3.29
C ASP A 32 13.44 8.74 -2.39
N GLU A 33 12.58 8.75 -1.37
CA GLU A 33 12.49 9.84 -0.38
C GLU A 33 13.64 9.83 0.64
N PHE A 34 14.09 8.65 1.09
CA PHE A 34 15.14 8.58 2.10
C PHE A 34 16.51 8.89 1.50
N VAL A 35 17.24 9.85 2.08
CA VAL A 35 18.60 10.20 1.63
C VAL A 35 19.66 9.21 2.13
N ASP A 36 19.46 8.63 3.32
CA ASP A 36 20.42 7.75 3.98
C ASP A 36 20.57 6.39 3.26
N GLU A 37 21.80 6.09 2.82
CA GLU A 37 22.13 4.87 2.06
C GLU A 37 21.91 3.58 2.86
N LYS A 38 22.04 3.61 4.20
CA LYS A 38 21.74 2.43 5.04
C LYS A 38 20.25 2.11 4.94
N THR A 39 19.39 3.12 5.04
CA THR A 39 17.93 2.99 4.93
C THR A 39 17.53 2.47 3.55
N LYS A 40 18.09 3.04 2.48
CA LYS A 40 17.87 2.55 1.10
C LYS A 40 18.29 1.10 0.92
N ARG A 41 19.45 0.70 1.46
CA ARG A 41 19.92 -0.68 1.42
C ARG A 41 18.97 -1.61 2.17
N SER A 42 18.50 -1.21 3.35
CA SER A 42 17.51 -1.97 4.11
C SER A 42 16.21 -2.14 3.32
N ILE A 43 15.69 -1.09 2.68
CA ILE A 43 14.47 -1.19 1.85
C ILE A 43 14.67 -2.17 0.69
N ARG A 44 15.82 -2.13 0.00
CA ARG A 44 16.12 -3.09 -1.08
C ARG A 44 16.17 -4.53 -0.58
N VAL A 45 16.82 -4.78 0.57
CA VAL A 45 16.88 -6.11 1.18
C VAL A 45 15.47 -6.58 1.58
N ILE A 46 14.68 -5.72 2.22
CA ILE A 46 13.30 -6.01 2.60
C ILE A 46 12.44 -6.31 1.37
N ALA A 47 12.58 -5.56 0.28
CA ALA A 47 11.84 -5.80 -0.96
C ALA A 47 12.15 -7.18 -1.56
N VAL A 48 13.43 -7.59 -1.57
CA VAL A 48 13.83 -8.93 -2.04
C VAL A 48 13.27 -10.01 -1.12
N ILE A 49 13.37 -9.83 0.21
CA ILE A 49 12.80 -10.77 1.19
C ILE A 49 11.29 -10.89 1.02
N PHE A 50 10.59 -9.77 0.84
CA PHE A 50 9.15 -9.73 0.63
C PHE A 50 8.74 -10.45 -0.66
N LEU A 51 9.48 -10.26 -1.76
CA LEU A 51 9.23 -10.98 -3.01
C LEU A 51 9.39 -12.49 -2.85
N VAL A 52 10.44 -12.93 -2.17
CA VAL A 52 10.65 -14.35 -1.87
C VAL A 52 9.52 -14.87 -0.99
N PHE A 53 9.13 -14.13 0.05
CA PHE A 53 8.01 -14.49 0.92
C PHE A 53 6.69 -14.60 0.15
N ALA A 54 6.33 -13.62 -0.67
CA ALA A 54 5.10 -13.62 -1.46
C ALA A 54 5.04 -14.77 -2.47
N ALA A 55 6.20 -15.12 -3.07
CA ALA A 55 6.31 -16.29 -3.92
C ALA A 55 6.08 -17.58 -3.12
N LEU A 56 6.79 -17.77 -2.00
CA LEU A 56 6.63 -18.94 -1.13
C LEU A 56 5.19 -19.07 -0.61
N ASP A 57 4.56 -17.97 -0.24
CA ASP A 57 3.20 -17.94 0.27
C ASP A 57 2.18 -18.38 -0.78
N SER A 58 2.35 -17.89 -2.02
CA SER A 58 1.52 -18.29 -3.17
C SER A 58 1.71 -19.76 -3.56
N PHE A 59 2.93 -20.31 -3.43
CA PHE A 59 3.23 -21.70 -3.82
C PHE A 59 2.99 -22.74 -2.72
N TRP A 60 3.14 -22.39 -1.44
CA TRP A 60 3.26 -23.38 -0.35
C TRP A 60 2.30 -23.20 0.83
N LEU A 61 1.85 -21.98 1.17
CA LEU A 61 1.12 -21.72 2.43
C LEU A 61 -0.40 -21.60 2.26
N GLU A 62 -0.89 -20.72 1.38
CA GLU A 62 -2.34 -20.47 1.22
C GLU A 62 -2.95 -21.11 -0.04
N GLY A 63 -2.12 -21.38 -1.06
CA GLY A 63 -2.56 -21.83 -2.38
C GLY A 63 -3.38 -20.77 -3.14
N PHE A 64 -3.47 -20.89 -4.47
CA PHE A 64 -4.14 -19.91 -5.35
C PHE A 64 -5.65 -19.70 -5.13
N GLY A 65 -6.27 -20.42 -4.17
CA GLY A 65 -7.72 -20.43 -3.96
C GLY A 65 -8.22 -19.53 -2.83
N ARG A 66 -7.34 -18.84 -2.10
CA ARG A 66 -7.69 -18.00 -0.95
C ARG A 66 -7.16 -16.58 -1.09
N ILE A 67 -7.77 -15.65 -0.36
CA ILE A 67 -7.28 -14.28 -0.26
C ILE A 67 -5.92 -14.31 0.45
N ASN A 68 -4.93 -13.67 -0.17
CA ASN A 68 -3.54 -13.65 0.27
C ASN A 68 -3.35 -12.88 1.59
N SER A 69 -3.70 -13.49 2.71
CA SER A 69 -3.87 -12.78 3.97
C SER A 69 -2.51 -12.56 4.64
N TYR A 70 -1.59 -13.52 4.49
CA TYR A 70 -0.24 -13.40 5.01
C TYR A 70 0.60 -12.41 4.22
N THR A 71 0.55 -12.41 2.88
CA THR A 71 1.29 -11.41 2.10
C THR A 71 0.75 -10.00 2.31
N ASN A 72 -0.59 -9.82 2.38
CA ASN A 72 -1.17 -8.51 2.70
C ASN A 72 -0.78 -8.03 4.10
N LEU A 73 -0.74 -8.94 5.09
CA LEU A 73 -0.26 -8.61 6.43
C LEU A 73 1.22 -8.19 6.42
N ALA A 74 2.06 -8.95 5.72
CA ALA A 74 3.48 -8.66 5.59
C ALA A 74 3.72 -7.30 4.90
N GLU A 75 3.03 -7.03 3.79
CA GLU A 75 3.04 -5.73 3.12
C GLU A 75 2.65 -4.62 4.11
N SER A 76 1.52 -4.78 4.79
CA SER A 76 1.00 -3.76 5.70
C SER A 76 1.99 -3.43 6.81
N ILE A 77 2.61 -4.44 7.42
CA ILE A 77 3.63 -4.25 8.45
C ILE A 77 4.83 -3.47 7.89
N ILE A 78 5.35 -3.87 6.72
CA ILE A 78 6.52 -3.25 6.10
C ILE A 78 6.21 -1.78 5.76
N ILE A 79 5.13 -1.53 5.04
CA ILE A 79 4.81 -0.20 4.52
C ILE A 79 4.36 0.75 5.63
N ILE A 80 3.60 0.28 6.63
CA ILE A 80 3.25 1.09 7.81
C ILE A 80 4.53 1.46 8.57
N SER A 81 5.46 0.52 8.77
CA SER A 81 6.74 0.80 9.44
C SER A 81 7.55 1.86 8.70
N LEU A 82 7.62 1.79 7.36
CA LEU A 82 8.28 2.81 6.54
C LEU A 82 7.57 4.16 6.61
N GLY A 83 6.24 4.18 6.60
CA GLY A 83 5.43 5.39 6.75
C GLY A 83 5.62 6.06 8.11
N LEU A 84 5.69 5.28 9.19
CA LEU A 84 5.99 5.78 10.53
C LEU A 84 7.41 6.34 10.63
N LEU A 85 8.40 5.66 10.07
CA LEU A 85 9.78 6.15 9.99
C LEU A 85 9.86 7.47 9.19
N TYR A 86 9.11 7.57 8.10
CA TYR A 86 8.98 8.81 7.33
C TYR A 86 8.35 9.94 8.16
N PHE A 87 7.26 9.66 8.89
CA PHE A 87 6.65 10.65 9.77
C PHE A 87 7.59 11.10 10.87
N GLU A 88 8.30 10.20 11.52
CA GLU A 88 9.30 10.53 12.54
C GLU A 88 10.33 11.54 11.99
N ARG A 89 10.96 11.22 10.85
CA ARG A 89 11.96 12.13 10.23
C ARG A 89 11.35 13.47 9.81
N THR A 90 10.14 13.45 9.28
CA THR A 90 9.46 14.66 8.78
C THR A 90 9.01 15.57 9.93
N LEU A 91 8.45 15.01 10.99
CA LEU A 91 7.98 15.74 12.18
C LEU A 91 9.15 16.36 12.95
N ILE A 92 10.25 15.62 13.10
CA ILE A 92 11.44 16.12 13.80
C ILE A 92 12.16 17.19 12.96
N GLY A 93 12.26 17.01 11.64
CA GLY A 93 13.05 17.88 10.76
C GLY A 93 12.37 19.20 10.34
N ARG A 94 11.03 19.30 10.39
CA ARG A 94 10.31 20.43 9.77
C ARG A 94 9.34 21.16 10.71
N ARG A 95 9.87 21.84 11.73
CA ARG A 95 9.10 22.63 12.72
C ARG A 95 8.25 23.80 12.16
N ARG A 96 8.41 24.22 10.90
CA ARG A 96 7.72 25.41 10.34
C ARG A 96 6.93 25.22 9.05
N THR A 97 6.99 24.06 8.39
CA THR A 97 6.18 23.82 7.19
C THR A 97 4.83 23.18 7.55
N GLN A 98 3.75 23.66 6.94
CA GLN A 98 2.44 23.00 7.03
C GLN A 98 2.55 21.61 6.39
N LEU A 99 2.68 20.57 7.22
CA LEU A 99 2.88 19.18 6.79
C LEU A 99 1.78 18.69 5.84
N GLN A 100 0.55 19.18 6.03
CA GLN A 100 -0.60 18.88 5.17
C GLN A 100 -0.45 19.39 3.73
N ARG A 101 0.55 20.22 3.43
CA ARG A 101 0.90 20.69 2.08
C ARG A 101 2.03 19.88 1.44
N VAL A 102 2.63 18.94 2.15
CA VAL A 102 3.67 18.04 1.61
C VAL A 102 2.96 16.85 0.94
N PRO A 103 3.12 16.65 -0.39
CA PRO A 103 2.42 15.58 -1.12
C PRO A 103 2.56 14.20 -0.48
N LEU A 104 3.81 13.80 -0.20
CA LEU A 104 4.10 12.49 0.37
C LEU A 104 3.53 12.32 1.78
N PHE A 105 3.46 13.38 2.59
CA PHE A 105 2.82 13.31 3.90
C PHE A 105 1.33 12.96 3.80
N VAL A 106 0.61 13.57 2.85
CA VAL A 106 -0.81 13.30 2.61
C VAL A 106 -1.02 11.89 2.06
N ALA A 107 -0.16 11.46 1.13
CA ALA A 107 -0.18 10.12 0.59
C ALA A 107 0.07 9.06 1.68
N THR A 108 1.07 9.24 2.53
CA THR A 108 1.39 8.33 3.64
C THR A 108 0.25 8.19 4.64
N ILE A 109 -0.49 9.28 4.94
CA ILE A 109 -1.71 9.19 5.77
C ILE A 109 -2.72 8.21 5.14
N GLY A 110 -2.96 8.35 3.83
CA GLY A 110 -3.89 7.49 3.11
C GLY A 110 -3.44 6.04 3.10
N ILE A 111 -2.16 5.80 2.81
CA ILE A 111 -1.57 4.46 2.76
C ILE A 111 -1.71 3.76 4.12
N ILE A 112 -1.34 4.42 5.22
CA ILE A 112 -1.44 3.83 6.56
C ILE A 112 -2.90 3.53 6.94
N LEU A 113 -3.82 4.45 6.64
CA LEU A 113 -5.25 4.27 6.93
C LEU A 113 -5.84 3.12 6.11
N TYR A 114 -5.48 3.02 4.83
CA TYR A 114 -5.89 1.92 3.97
C TYR A 114 -5.35 0.59 4.48
N LEU A 115 -4.02 0.45 4.61
CA LEU A 115 -3.39 -0.82 4.98
C LEU A 115 -3.83 -1.32 6.36
N SER A 116 -3.95 -0.44 7.34
CA SER A 116 -4.44 -0.81 8.68
C SER A 116 -5.88 -1.32 8.65
N GLY A 117 -6.76 -0.67 7.88
CA GLY A 117 -8.14 -1.12 7.70
C GLY A 117 -8.22 -2.45 6.94
N THR A 118 -7.44 -2.61 5.88
CA THR A 118 -7.41 -3.80 5.03
C THR A 118 -6.95 -5.05 5.79
N VAL A 119 -5.98 -4.93 6.71
CA VAL A 119 -5.57 -6.05 7.58
C VAL A 119 -6.72 -6.55 8.44
N VAL A 120 -7.44 -5.64 9.11
CA VAL A 120 -8.58 -6.01 9.97
C VAL A 120 -9.69 -6.64 9.13
N LEU A 121 -9.93 -6.08 7.94
CA LEU A 121 -10.92 -6.56 6.98
C LEU A 121 -10.64 -7.97 6.50
N TYR A 122 -9.40 -8.29 6.11
CA TYR A 122 -9.09 -9.64 5.62
C TYR A 122 -9.15 -10.70 6.72
N LEU A 123 -8.71 -10.36 7.94
CA LEU A 123 -8.89 -11.26 9.09
C LEU A 123 -10.37 -11.54 9.37
N ALA A 124 -11.22 -10.50 9.35
CA ALA A 124 -12.67 -10.66 9.55
C ALA A 124 -13.35 -11.41 8.39
N THR A 125 -12.99 -11.09 7.14
CA THR A 125 -13.58 -11.71 5.94
C THR A 125 -13.30 -13.20 5.89
N ASN A 126 -12.08 -13.64 6.21
CA ASN A 126 -11.75 -15.06 6.26
C ASN A 126 -12.57 -15.81 7.31
N HIS A 127 -12.85 -15.17 8.46
CA HIS A 127 -13.71 -15.76 9.48
C HIS A 127 -15.16 -15.92 8.99
N PHE A 128 -15.73 -14.90 8.35
CA PHE A 128 -17.11 -14.96 7.84
C PHE A 128 -17.28 -15.91 6.66
N ILE A 129 -16.27 -16.05 5.80
CA ILE A 129 -16.26 -17.04 4.72
C ILE A 129 -16.34 -18.46 5.30
N GLN A 130 -15.61 -18.77 6.37
CA GLN A 130 -15.67 -20.08 7.02
C GLN A 130 -17.06 -20.38 7.62
N LEU A 131 -17.79 -19.35 8.03
CA LEU A 131 -19.15 -19.46 8.58
C LEU A 131 -20.24 -19.43 7.48
N ASN A 132 -19.88 -19.36 6.20
CA ASN A 132 -20.80 -19.14 5.07
C ASN A 132 -21.72 -17.92 5.26
N ASP A 133 -21.23 -16.88 5.93
CA ASP A 133 -21.98 -15.65 6.19
C ASP A 133 -21.78 -14.65 5.03
N GLU A 134 -22.63 -14.77 4.01
CA GLU A 134 -22.59 -13.91 2.83
C GLU A 134 -22.86 -12.43 3.17
N TYR A 135 -23.72 -12.16 4.15
CA TYR A 135 -24.13 -10.80 4.48
C TYR A 135 -22.96 -10.02 5.08
N ASN A 136 -22.30 -10.59 6.08
CA ASN A 136 -21.12 -9.97 6.70
C ASN A 136 -19.95 -9.87 5.72
N THR A 137 -19.77 -10.88 4.87
CA THR A 137 -18.75 -10.84 3.80
C THR A 137 -18.99 -9.66 2.84
N ARG A 138 -20.24 -9.38 2.44
CA ARG A 138 -20.59 -8.22 1.60
C ARG A 138 -20.35 -6.89 2.30
N LEU A 139 -20.66 -6.80 3.59
CA LEU A 139 -20.37 -5.60 4.39
C LEU A 139 -18.86 -5.31 4.44
N MET A 140 -18.02 -6.34 4.61
CA MET A 140 -16.57 -6.19 4.57
C MET A 140 -16.11 -5.60 3.22
N TYR A 141 -16.64 -6.07 2.09
CA TYR A 141 -16.32 -5.48 0.78
C TYR A 141 -16.73 -4.02 0.64
N LEU A 142 -17.86 -3.63 1.24
CA LEU A 142 -18.29 -2.23 1.24
C LEU A 142 -17.33 -1.35 2.03
N ILE A 143 -16.91 -1.81 3.22
CA ILE A 143 -15.92 -1.09 4.04
C ILE A 143 -14.59 -0.98 3.28
N ASN A 144 -14.12 -2.06 2.64
CA ASN A 144 -12.90 -2.01 1.81
C ASN A 144 -13.03 -0.99 0.67
N SER A 145 -14.18 -0.93 0.01
CA SER A 145 -14.44 0.05 -1.05
C SER A 145 -14.38 1.49 -0.54
N VAL A 146 -14.88 1.75 0.67
CA VAL A 146 -14.77 3.07 1.33
C VAL A 146 -13.30 3.41 1.61
N LEU A 147 -12.51 2.46 2.13
CA LEU A 147 -11.08 2.69 2.38
C LEU A 147 -10.31 3.01 1.10
N VAL A 148 -10.55 2.27 0.01
CA VAL A 148 -9.95 2.54 -1.30
C VAL A 148 -10.36 3.93 -1.81
N LEU A 149 -11.61 4.33 -1.61
CA LEU A 149 -12.08 5.67 -1.98
C LEU A 149 -11.35 6.75 -1.18
N VAL A 150 -11.19 6.58 0.14
CA VAL A 150 -10.44 7.52 0.98
C VAL A 150 -8.97 7.60 0.54
N LEU A 151 -8.33 6.46 0.25
CA LEU A 151 -6.98 6.41 -0.30
C LEU A 151 -6.88 7.21 -1.62
N GLY A 152 -7.81 6.98 -2.54
CA GLY A 152 -7.86 7.67 -3.83
C GLY A 152 -8.03 9.19 -3.70
N LEU A 153 -8.85 9.65 -2.74
CA LEU A 153 -9.00 11.08 -2.43
C LEU A 153 -7.69 11.68 -1.90
N LEU A 154 -6.99 10.97 -1.02
CA LEU A 154 -5.73 11.43 -0.44
C LEU A 154 -4.59 11.43 -1.47
N PHE A 155 -4.54 10.44 -2.37
CA PHE A 155 -3.63 10.47 -3.52
C PHE A 155 -3.94 11.61 -4.47
N SER A 156 -5.22 11.82 -4.82
CA SER A 156 -5.62 12.95 -5.67
C SER A 156 -5.17 14.28 -5.06
N ARG A 157 -5.39 14.45 -3.75
CA ARG A 157 -4.89 15.62 -3.01
C ARG A 157 -3.38 15.72 -3.02
N ALA A 158 -2.65 14.61 -2.84
CA ALA A 158 -1.19 14.58 -2.91
C ALA A 158 -0.69 15.03 -4.28
N PHE A 159 -1.26 14.54 -5.38
CA PHE A 159 -0.89 14.94 -6.74
C PHE A 159 -1.15 16.43 -7.01
N ILE A 160 -2.26 17.00 -6.53
CA ILE A 160 -2.55 18.43 -6.66
C ILE A 160 -1.50 19.29 -5.92
N LEU A 161 -0.93 18.77 -4.82
CA LEU A 161 0.10 19.47 -4.06
C LEU A 161 1.49 19.41 -4.71
N VAL A 162 1.70 18.54 -5.71
CA VAL A 162 2.98 18.46 -6.44
C VAL A 162 3.13 19.73 -7.28
N LYS A 163 4.16 20.51 -6.97
CA LYS A 163 4.53 21.69 -7.78
C LYS A 163 5.45 21.26 -8.92
N PRO A 164 5.22 21.70 -10.17
CA PRO A 164 6.16 21.48 -11.26
C PRO A 164 7.53 22.08 -10.90
N GLN A 165 8.60 21.31 -11.05
CA GLN A 165 9.96 21.85 -10.96
C GLN A 165 10.24 22.69 -12.21
N PRO A 166 10.78 23.92 -12.09
CA PRO A 166 11.25 24.68 -13.24
C PRO A 166 12.38 23.89 -13.93
N GLN A 167 12.25 23.65 -15.24
CA GLN A 167 13.30 22.99 -16.02
C GLN A 167 14.58 23.85 -16.02
N PRO A 168 15.79 23.28 -15.86
CA PRO A 168 17.06 24.04 -15.83
C PRO A 168 17.48 24.71 -17.16
N HIS A 169 16.67 24.71 -18.21
CA HIS A 169 17.13 24.98 -19.57
C HIS A 169 17.08 26.45 -20.05
N THR A 170 16.94 27.45 -19.18
CA THR A 170 16.80 28.86 -19.64
C THR A 170 17.68 29.91 -18.94
N LEU A 171 18.86 29.56 -18.41
CA LEU A 171 19.78 30.54 -17.79
C LEU A 171 21.19 30.58 -18.39
N SER A 172 21.37 30.23 -19.67
CA SER A 172 22.66 30.41 -20.39
C SER A 172 22.61 31.38 -21.57
N ALA A 173 21.68 32.33 -21.60
CA ALA A 173 21.67 33.37 -22.61
C ALA A 173 21.07 34.68 -22.07
N ARG A 174 21.91 35.47 -21.40
CA ARG A 174 21.93 36.94 -21.45
C ARG A 174 23.09 37.49 -20.64
#